data_AF-A0A914BK20-F1
#
_entry.id   AF-A0A914BK20-F1
#
_cell.length_a   1.000
_cell.length_b   1.000
_cell.length_c   1.000
_cell.angle_alpha   90.00
_cell.angle_beta   90.00
_cell.angle_gamma   90.00
#
_symmetry.space_group_name_H-M   'P 1'
#
loop_
_entity.id
_entity.type
_entity.pdbx_description
1 polymer ?
#
loop_
_entity_poly.entity_id
_entity_poly.type
_entity_poly.pdbx_seq_one_letter_code
_entity_poly.pdbx_strand_id
1 'polypeptide(L)'
;MAHPTKTTCAALMNAGEKDVDEADFQDDLDEDDDNDDAWLECEEDADETGNQTARCLFCEAMLPSVEEALFSHCPEAHKFDIRQIKRKHDLDCIAYIKLVNFIRAKNVSSSDVNAVNPTSNAPWDCDDYMRPVLSNDAVLLFDIESLDDPDQSDPSQASSQDNLEEVRISGSEYNALLQRLQSAEQRAALAEESLARALQDLSMAKEFAQKVVASPYSSGEGLTSPLPGKTPHEDQAYFDSYAHYGIHEEMLKDKVRTESYRDFIYDNQHIFKNKVVLDVGCGTGILSMFAARAGAEHVIGVDQSEIIYQAMDIVRQNKLEDNITLIKGRVEDISIPVDKVDVIISEWMGYFLLFESMLDTVLYARDKYLAEGGMVYPDLCTLSLVAISDSESHASRIAFWDDVYGFKMTCMKSCVLEETSVDYINPETVMSDAAMVKCLDVTSVNVKDLEFTTDFKLKSSRDSSCTALVGYFDVIFEKNCRKTVMFSTGPSSQRTHWKQTVFLLRKPIPLKKGEVLSGKINCWRDATDSRSLIVTFDLEGARLKYFVR
;
A
#
# COMPACT_ATOMS: atom_id res chain seq x y z
N MET A 1 26.68 38.73 -56.74
CA MET A 1 27.14 37.81 -57.80
C MET A 1 28.33 37.02 -57.27
N ALA A 2 28.26 35.70 -57.45
CA ALA A 2 29.34 34.71 -57.34
C ALA A 2 30.06 34.47 -55.98
N HIS A 3 29.62 33.40 -55.30
CA HIS A 3 30.48 32.41 -54.63
C HIS A 3 31.32 31.61 -55.68
N PRO A 4 32.08 30.55 -55.32
CA PRO A 4 33.18 30.37 -54.35
C PRO A 4 34.36 29.58 -54.99
N THR A 5 35.41 29.22 -54.25
CA THR A 5 36.27 28.07 -54.62
C THR A 5 36.73 27.26 -53.41
N LYS A 6 36.49 25.95 -53.52
CA LYS A 6 36.92 24.83 -52.66
C LYS A 6 38.43 24.58 -52.77
N THR A 7 39.04 24.03 -51.72
CA THR A 7 40.01 22.91 -51.87
C THR A 7 40.06 22.04 -50.60
N THR A 8 39.92 20.73 -50.80
CA THR A 8 40.12 19.60 -49.88
C THR A 8 41.51 18.99 -50.06
N CYS A 9 42.12 18.43 -49.00
CA CYS A 9 43.02 17.25 -48.95
C CYS A 9 43.53 17.11 -47.49
N ALA A 10 43.17 16.09 -46.71
CA ALA A 10 43.59 14.68 -46.76
C ALA A 10 45.09 14.47 -46.46
N ALA A 11 45.40 13.80 -45.33
CA ALA A 11 46.37 12.70 -45.23
C ALA A 11 46.61 12.20 -43.78
N LEU A 12 46.31 10.91 -43.58
CA LEU A 12 47.16 9.82 -43.03
C LEU A 12 47.53 9.85 -41.53
N MET A 13 46.99 8.94 -40.71
CA MET A 13 47.30 7.49 -40.54
C MET A 13 48.57 7.20 -39.75
N ASN A 14 48.41 6.69 -38.52
CA ASN A 14 48.90 5.38 -38.04
C ASN A 14 48.50 5.26 -36.55
N ALA A 15 47.64 4.31 -36.16
CA ALA A 15 47.86 2.86 -36.04
C ALA A 15 48.74 2.51 -34.82
N GLY A 16 48.12 1.80 -33.87
CA GLY A 16 48.73 1.37 -32.61
C GLY A 16 47.67 0.77 -31.69
N GLU A 17 47.20 -0.41 -32.08
CA GLU A 17 46.16 -1.27 -31.52
C GLU A 17 46.66 -2.05 -30.28
N LYS A 18 45.70 -2.53 -29.46
CA LYS A 18 45.76 -3.66 -28.49
C LYS A 18 46.29 -3.37 -27.07
N ASP A 19 45.72 -3.90 -25.99
CA ASP A 19 44.62 -4.85 -25.79
C ASP A 19 44.01 -4.65 -24.38
N VAL A 20 42.84 -5.27 -24.24
CA VAL A 20 41.86 -5.39 -23.15
C VAL A 20 42.45 -6.05 -21.90
N ASP A 21 41.96 -5.71 -20.70
CA ASP A 21 41.41 -6.69 -19.73
C ASP A 21 40.72 -6.02 -18.53
N GLU A 22 39.65 -6.71 -18.13
CA GLU A 22 38.55 -6.51 -17.18
C GLU A 22 39.00 -6.19 -15.74
N ALA A 23 38.35 -5.26 -15.03
CA ALA A 23 37.10 -5.38 -14.24
C ALA A 23 37.23 -6.29 -12.99
N ASP A 24 37.03 -5.69 -11.81
CA ASP A 24 36.65 -6.37 -10.56
C ASP A 24 35.96 -5.35 -9.62
N PHE A 25 34.63 -5.25 -9.76
CA PHE A 25 33.65 -5.10 -8.69
C PHE A 25 32.89 -6.46 -8.72
N GLN A 26 32.53 -7.14 -7.63
CA GLN A 26 31.65 -6.69 -6.55
C GLN A 26 31.56 -7.79 -5.47
N ASP A 27 31.52 -7.41 -4.19
CA ASP A 27 31.00 -8.24 -3.09
C ASP A 27 29.54 -7.83 -2.82
N ASP A 28 28.72 -8.86 -2.63
CA ASP A 28 27.56 -9.03 -1.73
C ASP A 28 26.55 -7.87 -1.51
N LEU A 29 25.28 -8.10 -1.86
CA LEU A 29 24.19 -8.42 -0.91
C LEU A 29 22.80 -8.21 -1.55
N ASP A 30 21.99 -9.26 -1.45
CA ASP A 30 20.54 -9.32 -1.25
C ASP A 30 19.60 -8.73 -2.33
N GLU A 31 19.26 -9.57 -3.31
CA GLU A 31 18.01 -9.51 -4.06
C GLU A 31 16.96 -10.39 -3.37
N ASP A 32 15.91 -9.78 -2.82
CA ASP A 32 14.57 -10.37 -2.79
C ASP A 32 13.66 -9.38 -3.53
N ASP A 33 13.46 -9.69 -4.81
CA ASP A 33 12.60 -8.99 -5.77
C ASP A 33 11.25 -9.71 -5.82
N ASP A 34 10.27 -9.26 -5.02
CA ASP A 34 8.87 -9.68 -5.19
C ASP A 34 8.21 -8.76 -6.22
N ASN A 35 8.47 -9.05 -7.50
CA ASN A 35 7.74 -8.50 -8.64
C ASN A 35 6.53 -9.40 -8.98
N ASP A 36 5.38 -9.13 -8.38
CA ASP A 36 4.10 -9.72 -8.80
C ASP A 36 3.56 -8.98 -10.03
N ASP A 37 4.09 -9.35 -11.20
CA ASP A 37 3.53 -8.96 -12.49
C ASP A 37 2.20 -9.70 -12.78
N ALA A 38 1.28 -8.92 -13.34
CA ALA A 38 -0.10 -9.30 -13.60
C ALA A 38 -0.25 -10.51 -14.53
N TRP A 39 -0.73 -11.63 -13.97
CA TRP A 39 -1.29 -12.74 -14.72
C TRP A 39 -2.69 -12.38 -15.23
N LEU A 40 -2.82 -12.22 -16.55
CA LEU A 40 -4.10 -12.25 -17.26
C LEU A 40 -4.63 -13.69 -17.22
N GLU A 41 -5.54 -13.98 -16.30
CA GLU A 41 -6.32 -15.21 -16.35
C GLU A 41 -7.30 -15.15 -17.53
N CYS A 42 -7.03 -15.96 -18.55
CA CYS A 42 -8.06 -16.42 -19.47
C CYS A 42 -8.95 -17.40 -18.69
N GLU A 43 -10.16 -16.96 -18.32
CA GLU A 43 -11.21 -17.84 -17.82
C GLU A 43 -11.57 -18.89 -18.90
N GLU A 44 -11.15 -20.14 -18.69
CA GLU A 44 -11.81 -21.30 -19.29
C GLU A 44 -12.15 -22.29 -18.17
N ASP A 45 -13.44 -22.60 -18.07
CA ASP A 45 -14.07 -23.48 -17.09
C ASP A 45 -13.32 -24.82 -16.92
N ALA A 46 -12.68 -25.03 -15.77
CA ALA A 46 -12.15 -26.33 -15.37
C ALA A 46 -12.83 -26.80 -14.08
N ASP A 47 -13.66 -27.84 -14.22
CA ASP A 47 -14.43 -28.51 -13.17
C ASP A 47 -13.58 -28.88 -11.93
N GLU A 48 -14.18 -28.78 -10.74
CA GLU A 48 -13.64 -29.02 -9.39
C GLU A 48 -13.18 -30.47 -9.08
N THR A 49 -12.41 -31.09 -9.96
CA THR A 49 -11.64 -32.32 -9.66
C THR A 49 -10.33 -32.28 -10.42
N GLY A 50 -9.19 -32.13 -9.72
CA GLY A 50 -7.84 -31.91 -10.27
C GLY A 50 -7.21 -33.06 -11.06
N ASN A 51 -7.93 -33.70 -11.99
CA ASN A 51 -7.35 -34.64 -12.96
C ASN A 51 -7.32 -34.01 -14.35
N GLN A 52 -6.23 -33.31 -14.65
CA GLN A 52 -5.94 -32.87 -16.02
C GLN A 52 -5.48 -34.07 -16.86
N THR A 53 -6.19 -34.36 -17.94
CA THR A 53 -5.79 -35.42 -18.88
C THR A 53 -4.50 -35.06 -19.59
N ALA A 54 -3.54 -35.99 -19.66
CA ALA A 54 -2.21 -35.74 -20.20
C ALA A 54 -1.92 -36.57 -21.46
N ARG A 55 -1.31 -35.96 -22.47
CA ARG A 55 -0.86 -36.68 -23.68
C ARG A 55 0.47 -37.38 -23.41
N CYS A 56 0.61 -38.66 -23.74
CA CYS A 56 1.89 -39.38 -23.69
C CYS A 56 3.00 -38.65 -24.47
N LEU A 57 4.25 -38.65 -23.97
CA LEU A 57 5.39 -37.99 -24.63
C LEU A 57 5.71 -38.50 -26.04
N PHE A 58 5.52 -39.81 -26.30
CA PHE A 58 5.99 -40.47 -27.52
C PHE A 58 4.89 -40.98 -28.44
N CYS A 59 3.61 -40.84 -28.06
CA CYS A 59 2.48 -41.26 -28.88
C CYS A 59 1.26 -40.34 -28.74
N GLU A 60 0.15 -40.71 -29.40
CA GLU A 60 -1.09 -39.93 -29.41
C GLU A 60 -2.07 -40.36 -28.31
N ALA A 61 -1.66 -41.23 -27.38
CA ALA A 61 -2.51 -41.65 -26.27
C ALA A 61 -2.77 -40.49 -25.29
N MET A 62 -4.03 -40.32 -24.89
CA MET A 62 -4.47 -39.39 -23.85
C MET A 62 -4.75 -40.20 -22.57
N LEU A 63 -4.10 -39.83 -21.48
CA LEU A 63 -4.16 -40.53 -20.20
C LEU A 63 -4.95 -39.68 -19.18
N PRO A 64 -5.63 -40.32 -18.22
CA PRO A 64 -6.41 -39.65 -17.17
C PRO A 64 -5.63 -38.66 -16.30
N SER A 65 -4.32 -38.85 -16.12
CA SER A 65 -3.45 -37.95 -15.36
C SER A 65 -2.03 -37.88 -15.93
N VAL A 66 -1.29 -36.84 -15.54
CA VAL A 66 0.14 -36.67 -15.87
C VAL A 66 0.98 -37.79 -15.25
N GLU A 67 0.65 -38.21 -14.03
CA GLU A 67 1.33 -39.31 -13.34
C GLU A 67 1.18 -40.64 -14.11
N GLU A 68 -0.03 -40.95 -14.61
CA GLU A 68 -0.27 -42.15 -15.39
C GLU A 68 0.47 -42.11 -16.74
N ALA A 69 0.54 -40.93 -17.37
CA ALA A 69 1.30 -40.74 -18.60
C ALA A 69 2.82 -40.96 -18.39
N LEU A 70 3.40 -40.38 -17.34
CA LEU A 70 4.85 -40.38 -17.10
C LEU A 70 5.37 -41.62 -16.39
N PHE A 71 4.63 -42.15 -15.40
CA PHE A 71 5.11 -43.22 -14.52
C PHE A 71 4.51 -44.60 -14.82
N SER A 72 3.42 -44.69 -15.58
CA SER A 72 2.84 -45.99 -15.98
C SER A 72 2.98 -46.22 -17.48
N HIS A 73 2.44 -45.33 -18.31
CA HIS A 73 2.36 -45.55 -19.75
C HIS A 73 3.72 -45.40 -20.47
N CYS A 74 4.50 -44.35 -20.18
CA CYS A 74 5.83 -44.17 -20.79
C CYS A 74 6.81 -45.33 -20.48
N PRO A 75 6.89 -45.86 -19.24
CA PRO A 75 7.71 -47.03 -18.94
C PRO A 75 7.23 -48.30 -19.64
N GLU A 76 5.93 -48.59 -19.63
CA GLU A 76 5.38 -49.83 -20.19
C GLU A 76 5.38 -49.86 -21.72
N ALA A 77 4.92 -48.79 -22.37
CA ALA A 77 4.74 -48.75 -23.83
C ALA A 77 6.00 -48.29 -24.57
N HIS A 78 6.81 -47.42 -23.94
CA HIS A 78 7.94 -46.75 -24.59
C HIS A 78 9.30 -47.07 -23.95
N LYS A 79 9.34 -47.86 -22.87
CA LYS A 79 10.56 -48.16 -22.10
C LYS A 79 11.32 -46.88 -21.71
N PHE A 80 10.56 -45.83 -21.39
CA PHE A 80 11.08 -44.52 -21.02
C PHE A 80 10.70 -44.23 -19.58
N ASP A 81 11.70 -44.02 -18.73
CA ASP A 81 11.52 -43.70 -17.31
C ASP A 81 12.11 -42.31 -17.05
N ILE A 82 11.22 -41.34 -16.81
CA ILE A 82 11.61 -39.94 -16.59
C ILE A 82 12.48 -39.78 -15.35
N ARG A 83 12.34 -40.64 -14.32
CA ARG A 83 13.17 -40.61 -13.10
C ARG A 83 14.60 -41.04 -13.40
N GLN A 84 14.79 -41.95 -14.34
CA GLN A 84 16.13 -42.33 -14.79
C GLN A 84 16.78 -41.23 -15.61
N ILE A 85 16.02 -40.56 -16.48
CA ILE A 85 16.53 -39.46 -17.30
C ILE A 85 16.88 -38.24 -16.44
N LYS A 86 16.04 -37.88 -15.45
CA LYS A 86 16.34 -36.84 -14.45
C LYS A 86 17.67 -37.11 -13.76
N ARG A 87 17.86 -38.31 -13.19
CA ARG A 87 19.12 -38.70 -12.52
C ARG A 87 20.33 -38.79 -13.46
N LYS A 88 20.11 -39.20 -14.71
CA LYS A 88 21.18 -39.38 -15.70
C LYS A 88 21.71 -38.04 -16.22
N HIS A 89 20.84 -37.05 -16.36
CA HIS A 89 21.16 -35.75 -16.96
C HIS A 89 21.10 -34.57 -15.99
N ASP A 90 20.82 -34.83 -14.71
CA ASP A 90 20.65 -33.81 -13.66
C ASP A 90 19.64 -32.73 -14.07
N LEU A 91 18.43 -33.17 -14.43
CA LEU A 91 17.40 -32.27 -14.97
C LEU A 91 16.79 -31.40 -13.87
N ASP A 92 17.05 -30.09 -13.96
CA ASP A 92 16.28 -29.04 -13.31
C ASP A 92 14.95 -28.76 -14.06
N CYS A 93 14.10 -27.93 -13.48
CA CYS A 93 12.81 -27.55 -14.08
C CYS A 93 12.93 -27.03 -15.52
N ILE A 94 13.96 -26.23 -15.81
CA ILE A 94 14.19 -25.62 -17.12
C ILE A 94 14.62 -26.67 -18.15
N ALA A 95 15.58 -27.53 -17.80
CA ALA A 95 16.07 -28.60 -18.66
C ALA A 95 14.98 -29.64 -18.94
N TYR A 96 14.08 -29.89 -17.97
CA TYR A 96 12.90 -30.73 -18.16
C TYR A 96 11.94 -30.16 -19.21
N ILE A 97 11.59 -28.87 -19.11
CA ILE A 97 10.73 -28.19 -20.09
C ILE A 97 11.35 -28.26 -21.49
N LYS A 98 12.66 -27.95 -21.59
CA LYS A 98 13.41 -28.05 -22.84
C LYS A 98 13.40 -29.47 -23.41
N LEU A 99 13.57 -30.50 -22.57
CA LEU A 99 13.51 -31.91 -22.99
C LEU A 99 12.12 -32.29 -23.53
N VAL A 100 11.05 -31.94 -22.82
CA VAL A 100 9.67 -32.24 -23.25
C VAL A 100 9.39 -31.57 -24.60
N ASN A 101 9.70 -30.28 -24.73
CA ASN A 101 9.52 -29.56 -25.99
C ASN A 101 10.41 -30.08 -27.12
N PHE A 102 11.64 -30.52 -26.83
CA PHE A 102 12.49 -31.21 -27.81
C PHE A 102 11.84 -32.50 -28.33
N ILE A 103 11.31 -33.34 -27.42
CA ILE A 103 10.63 -34.59 -27.78
C ILE A 103 9.43 -34.29 -28.68
N ARG A 104 8.61 -33.29 -28.30
CA ARG A 104 7.43 -32.86 -29.09
C ARG A 104 7.81 -32.26 -30.44
N ALA A 105 8.81 -31.38 -30.49
CA ALA A 105 9.19 -30.66 -31.71
C ALA A 105 9.88 -31.55 -32.74
N LYS A 106 10.70 -32.50 -32.28
CA LYS A 106 11.49 -33.38 -33.16
C LYS A 106 10.87 -34.76 -33.35
N ASN A 107 9.84 -35.10 -32.57
CA ASN A 107 9.17 -36.40 -32.59
C ASN A 107 10.17 -37.57 -32.50
N VAL A 108 11.14 -37.44 -31.59
CA VAL A 108 12.21 -38.42 -31.38
C VAL A 108 11.71 -39.68 -30.68
N SER A 109 12.32 -40.81 -30.99
CA SER A 109 11.95 -42.08 -30.33
C SER A 109 12.51 -42.14 -28.90
N SER A 110 11.85 -42.88 -28.02
CA SER A 110 12.32 -43.09 -26.65
C SER A 110 13.71 -43.74 -26.59
N SER A 111 14.06 -44.60 -27.56
CA SER A 111 15.39 -45.18 -27.68
C SER A 111 16.47 -44.14 -27.96
N ASP A 112 16.16 -43.11 -28.76
CA ASP A 112 17.13 -42.06 -29.09
C ASP A 112 17.40 -41.19 -27.87
N VAL A 113 16.35 -40.85 -27.10
CA VAL A 113 16.48 -40.06 -25.86
C VAL A 113 17.25 -40.86 -24.79
N ASN A 114 16.92 -42.14 -24.61
CA ASN A 114 17.62 -43.00 -23.64
C ASN A 114 19.11 -43.21 -23.98
N ALA A 115 19.47 -43.15 -25.27
CA ALA A 115 20.84 -43.34 -25.75
C ALA A 115 21.74 -42.10 -25.60
N VAL A 116 21.17 -40.93 -25.31
CA VAL A 116 21.96 -39.70 -25.08
C VAL A 116 22.81 -39.87 -23.82
N ASN A 117 24.11 -39.62 -23.94
CA ASN A 117 25.03 -39.69 -22.80
C ASN A 117 25.04 -38.35 -22.04
N PRO A 118 25.31 -38.36 -20.72
CA PRO A 118 25.47 -37.13 -19.95
C PRO A 118 26.68 -36.37 -20.50
N THR A 119 26.42 -35.26 -21.18
CA THR A 119 27.44 -34.34 -21.73
C THR A 119 26.94 -32.93 -21.51
N SER A 120 27.85 -31.96 -21.43
CA SER A 120 27.54 -30.55 -21.17
C SER A 120 26.64 -29.89 -22.21
N ASN A 121 26.41 -30.52 -23.38
CA ASN A 121 25.55 -30.01 -24.44
C ASN A 121 24.55 -31.10 -24.87
N ALA A 122 23.49 -31.30 -24.08
CA ALA A 122 22.42 -32.23 -24.45
C ALA A 122 21.68 -31.73 -25.72
N PRO A 123 21.08 -32.61 -26.54
CA PRO A 123 20.40 -32.20 -27.78
C PRO A 123 19.22 -31.23 -27.57
N TRP A 124 18.64 -31.22 -26.37
CA TRP A 124 17.57 -30.32 -25.94
C TRP A 124 18.08 -29.03 -25.28
N ASP A 125 19.39 -28.87 -25.11
CA ASP A 125 19.98 -27.66 -24.51
C ASP A 125 20.11 -26.52 -25.54
N CYS A 126 18.97 -26.06 -26.02
CA CYS A 126 18.82 -24.93 -26.93
C CYS A 126 17.61 -24.09 -26.51
N ASP A 127 17.75 -22.77 -26.54
CA ASP A 127 16.68 -21.85 -26.10
C ASP A 127 15.45 -21.87 -27.03
N ASP A 128 15.58 -22.43 -28.23
CA ASP A 128 14.44 -22.69 -29.12
C ASP A 128 13.38 -23.62 -28.47
N TYR A 129 13.78 -24.46 -27.51
CA TYR A 129 12.88 -25.38 -26.79
C TYR A 129 12.28 -24.80 -25.50
N MET A 130 12.52 -23.52 -25.22
CA MET A 130 11.81 -22.78 -24.15
C MET A 130 10.36 -22.44 -24.53
N ARG A 131 9.96 -22.68 -25.78
CA ARG A 131 8.61 -22.40 -26.27
C ARG A 131 7.79 -23.69 -26.30
N PRO A 132 6.62 -23.74 -25.64
CA PRO A 132 5.73 -24.88 -25.70
C PRO A 132 5.35 -25.24 -27.13
N VAL A 133 5.51 -26.51 -27.50
CA VAL A 133 5.09 -27.01 -28.82
C VAL A 133 3.56 -27.22 -28.87
N LEU A 134 2.97 -27.56 -27.72
CA LEU A 134 1.53 -27.69 -27.53
C LEU A 134 1.08 -26.58 -26.57
N SER A 135 -0.01 -25.89 -26.89
CA SER A 135 -0.47 -24.73 -26.14
C SER A 135 -0.95 -25.06 -24.72
N ASN A 136 -1.48 -26.28 -24.51
CA ASN A 136 -1.98 -26.77 -23.20
C ASN A 136 -1.35 -28.14 -22.87
N ASP A 137 -0.02 -28.25 -22.83
CA ASP A 137 0.64 -29.51 -22.44
C ASP A 137 0.69 -29.66 -20.92
N ALA A 138 -0.23 -30.46 -20.36
CA ALA A 138 -0.26 -30.75 -18.93
C ALA A 138 1.05 -31.37 -18.41
N VAL A 139 1.85 -32.00 -19.28
CA VAL A 139 3.16 -32.56 -18.90
C VAL A 139 4.19 -31.47 -18.61
N LEU A 140 4.09 -30.29 -19.24
CA LEU A 140 4.99 -29.16 -18.95
C LEU A 140 4.74 -28.54 -17.58
N LEU A 141 3.54 -28.74 -17.01
CA LEU A 141 3.16 -28.24 -15.69
C LEU A 141 3.55 -29.20 -14.56
N PHE A 142 4.16 -30.35 -14.88
CA PHE A 142 4.61 -31.29 -13.88
C PHE A 142 5.84 -30.75 -13.14
N ASP A 143 5.76 -30.64 -11.83
CA ASP A 143 6.90 -30.30 -10.99
C ASP A 143 7.89 -31.48 -10.93
N ILE A 144 8.93 -31.40 -11.77
CA ILE A 144 9.99 -32.42 -11.83
C ILE A 144 10.89 -32.42 -10.60
N GLU A 145 10.97 -31.32 -9.85
CA GLU A 145 11.82 -31.15 -8.66
C GLU A 145 11.21 -31.82 -7.44
N SER A 146 9.88 -31.97 -7.41
CA SER A 146 9.18 -32.82 -6.43
C SER A 146 9.68 -34.27 -6.37
N LEU A 147 10.37 -34.75 -7.42
CA LEU A 147 10.96 -36.09 -7.47
C LEU A 147 12.27 -36.23 -6.66
N ASP A 148 12.84 -35.14 -6.19
CA ASP A 148 14.07 -35.15 -5.36
C ASP A 148 13.78 -35.34 -3.87
N ASP A 149 12.50 -35.36 -3.48
CA ASP A 149 12.09 -35.52 -2.09
C ASP A 149 12.31 -36.99 -1.63
N PRO A 150 13.19 -37.24 -0.63
CA PRO A 150 13.57 -38.60 -0.22
C PRO A 150 12.42 -39.42 0.40
N ASP A 151 11.25 -38.82 0.62
CA ASP A 151 10.07 -39.45 1.22
C ASP A 151 9.12 -40.12 0.21
N GLN A 152 9.41 -40.07 -1.09
CA GLN A 152 8.68 -40.84 -2.11
C GLN A 152 9.51 -42.01 -2.64
N SER A 153 9.65 -43.06 -1.81
CA SER A 153 10.16 -44.35 -2.27
C SER A 153 9.19 -44.99 -3.28
N ASP A 154 9.71 -45.25 -4.47
CA ASP A 154 9.10 -45.98 -5.59
C ASP A 154 8.37 -47.28 -5.18
N PRO A 155 7.06 -47.43 -5.41
CA PRO A 155 6.33 -48.67 -5.11
C PRO A 155 6.68 -49.85 -6.02
N SER A 156 7.52 -49.67 -7.05
CA SER A 156 7.67 -50.66 -8.13
C SER A 156 8.95 -51.52 -8.09
N GLN A 157 9.81 -51.41 -7.08
CA GLN A 157 10.96 -52.33 -6.92
C GLN A 157 10.96 -53.10 -5.60
N ALA A 158 9.94 -53.92 -5.41
CA ALA A 158 10.02 -55.06 -4.52
C ALA A 158 10.69 -56.25 -5.24
N SER A 159 12.02 -56.35 -5.14
CA SER A 159 12.69 -57.65 -5.22
C SER A 159 13.93 -57.71 -4.32
N SER A 160 13.69 -58.22 -3.11
CA SER A 160 14.60 -59.08 -2.32
C SER A 160 16.03 -58.61 -2.08
N GLN A 161 16.29 -58.01 -0.92
CA GLN A 161 17.15 -58.58 0.13
C GLN A 161 17.11 -57.75 1.42
N ASP A 162 16.93 -58.46 2.54
CA ASP A 162 16.89 -57.96 3.91
C ASP A 162 18.05 -57.04 4.27
N ASN A 163 17.75 -55.91 4.95
CA ASN A 163 18.49 -55.37 6.09
C ASN A 163 17.69 -54.23 6.75
N LEU A 164 16.90 -54.57 7.77
CA LEU A 164 16.22 -53.62 8.65
C LEU A 164 17.16 -53.22 9.80
N GLU A 165 17.65 -51.99 9.83
CA GLU A 165 18.08 -51.33 11.07
C GLU A 165 16.89 -50.56 11.65
N GLU A 166 16.31 -51.07 12.73
CA GLU A 166 15.30 -50.34 13.52
C GLU A 166 15.93 -49.09 14.17
N VAL A 167 15.62 -47.91 13.65
CA VAL A 167 15.90 -46.65 14.34
C VAL A 167 14.95 -46.54 15.55
N ARG A 168 15.46 -46.81 16.75
CA ARG A 168 14.70 -46.71 18.00
C ARG A 168 14.72 -45.28 18.51
N ILE A 169 13.67 -44.52 18.20
CA ILE A 169 13.43 -43.19 18.77
C ILE A 169 12.93 -43.37 20.21
N SER A 170 13.47 -42.61 21.17
CA SER A 170 13.01 -42.70 22.56
C SER A 170 11.57 -42.16 22.69
N GLY A 171 10.78 -42.70 23.63
CA GLY A 171 9.41 -42.22 23.85
C GLY A 171 9.30 -40.73 24.19
N SER A 172 10.36 -40.13 24.75
CA SER A 172 10.46 -38.69 24.98
C SER A 172 10.65 -37.89 23.69
N GLU A 173 11.45 -38.38 22.75
CA GLU A 173 11.69 -37.71 21.46
C GLU A 173 10.46 -37.82 20.57
N TYR A 174 9.76 -38.96 20.58
CA TYR A 174 8.48 -39.12 19.87
C TYR A 174 7.43 -38.11 20.35
N ASN A 175 7.29 -37.96 21.68
CA ASN A 175 6.34 -37.00 22.25
C ASN A 175 6.74 -35.54 21.95
N ALA A 176 8.03 -35.22 21.97
CA ALA A 176 8.53 -33.88 21.61
C ALA A 176 8.29 -33.56 20.12
N LEU A 177 8.44 -34.55 19.24
CA LEU A 177 8.16 -34.41 17.81
C LEU A 177 6.66 -34.20 17.57
N LEU A 178 5.81 -35.00 18.24
CA LEU A 178 4.35 -34.87 18.15
C LEU A 178 3.87 -33.49 18.60
N GLN A 179 4.45 -32.95 19.67
CA GLN A 179 4.11 -31.63 20.19
C GLN A 179 4.53 -30.51 19.25
N ARG A 180 5.69 -30.64 18.60
CA ARG A 180 6.14 -29.70 17.56
C ARG A 180 5.24 -29.75 16.33
N LEU A 181 4.80 -30.94 15.93
CA LEU A 181 3.91 -31.14 14.78
C LEU A 181 2.55 -30.47 15.03
N GLN A 182 1.93 -30.72 16.19
CA GLN A 182 0.68 -30.07 16.59
C GLN A 182 0.81 -28.54 16.66
N SER A 183 1.94 -28.03 17.15
CA SER A 183 2.20 -26.59 17.20
C SER A 183 2.42 -25.99 15.81
N ALA A 184 2.99 -26.76 14.87
CA ALA A 184 3.15 -26.34 13.48
C ALA A 184 1.80 -26.33 12.75
N GLU A 185 0.99 -27.37 12.90
CA GLU A 185 -0.37 -27.45 12.36
C GLU A 185 -1.24 -26.29 12.86
N GLN A 186 -1.19 -25.96 14.15
CA GLN A 186 -1.96 -24.84 14.70
C GLN A 186 -1.52 -23.48 14.14
N ARG A 187 -0.21 -23.30 13.90
CA ARG A 187 0.31 -22.08 13.24
C ARG A 187 -0.10 -22.00 11.78
N ALA A 188 -0.07 -23.13 11.05
CA ALA A 188 -0.51 -23.20 9.67
C ALA A 188 -2.01 -22.84 9.55
N ALA A 189 -2.86 -23.42 10.40
CA ALA A 189 -4.30 -23.11 10.40
C ALA A 189 -4.60 -21.62 10.66
N LEU A 190 -3.87 -20.99 11.60
CA LEU A 190 -4.01 -19.54 11.86
C LEU A 190 -3.52 -18.69 10.68
N ALA A 191 -2.43 -19.11 10.02
CA ALA A 191 -1.89 -18.43 8.84
C ALA A 191 -2.87 -18.52 7.66
N GLU A 192 -3.46 -19.71 7.41
CA GLU A 192 -4.49 -19.92 6.40
C GLU A 192 -5.73 -19.04 6.65
N GLU A 193 -6.19 -18.94 7.90
CA GLU A 193 -7.32 -18.06 8.26
C GLU A 193 -6.97 -16.57 8.07
N SER A 194 -5.71 -16.18 8.31
CA SER A 194 -5.24 -14.80 8.07
C SER A 194 -5.15 -14.48 6.57
N LEU A 195 -4.69 -15.44 5.77
CA LEU A 195 -4.58 -15.32 4.31
C LEU A 195 -5.97 -15.23 3.68
N ALA A 196 -6.91 -16.07 4.11
CA ALA A 196 -8.29 -16.04 3.64
C ALA A 196 -8.94 -14.67 3.88
N ARG A 197 -8.69 -14.04 5.05
CA ARG A 197 -9.13 -12.67 5.34
C ARG A 197 -8.46 -11.64 4.44
N ALA A 198 -7.13 -11.71 4.28
CA ALA A 198 -6.39 -10.79 3.43
C ALA A 198 -6.84 -10.85 1.96
N LEU A 199 -7.12 -12.05 1.44
CA LEU A 199 -7.67 -12.25 0.09
C LEU A 199 -9.08 -11.66 -0.05
N GLN A 200 -9.91 -11.77 0.98
CA GLN A 200 -11.23 -11.16 1.01
C GLN A 200 -11.13 -9.63 1.01
N ASP A 201 -10.20 -9.06 1.81
CA ASP A 201 -9.94 -7.63 1.87
C ASP A 201 -9.41 -7.10 0.51
N LEU A 202 -8.50 -7.84 -0.13
CA LEU A 202 -7.99 -7.54 -1.49
C LEU A 202 -9.09 -7.60 -2.55
N SER A 203 -10.00 -8.57 -2.47
CA SER A 203 -11.14 -8.69 -3.37
C SER A 203 -12.08 -7.48 -3.24
N MET A 204 -12.39 -7.07 -2.00
CA MET A 204 -13.18 -5.86 -1.75
C MET A 204 -12.46 -4.59 -2.25
N ALA A 205 -11.15 -4.47 -2.05
CA ALA A 205 -10.36 -3.36 -2.56
C ALA A 205 -10.31 -3.32 -4.11
N LYS A 206 -10.26 -4.49 -4.77
CA LYS A 206 -10.31 -4.62 -6.24
C LYS A 206 -11.67 -4.22 -6.80
N GLU A 207 -12.77 -4.67 -6.19
CA GLU A 207 -14.12 -4.24 -6.57
C GLU A 207 -14.31 -2.73 -6.39
N PHE A 208 -13.75 -2.16 -5.32
CA PHE A 208 -13.77 -0.74 -5.06
C PHE A 208 -13.01 0.05 -6.14
N ALA A 209 -11.78 -0.37 -6.47
CA ALA A 209 -10.98 0.25 -7.53
C ALA A 209 -11.68 0.17 -8.90
N GLN A 210 -12.33 -0.96 -9.23
CA GLN A 210 -13.08 -1.11 -10.47
C GLN A 210 -14.32 -0.20 -10.54
N LYS A 211 -15.05 -0.02 -9.43
CA LYS A 211 -16.22 0.89 -9.38
C LYS A 211 -15.83 2.36 -9.51
N VAL A 212 -14.67 2.74 -8.97
CA VAL A 212 -14.12 4.10 -9.09
C VAL A 212 -13.68 4.41 -10.53
N VAL A 213 -13.15 3.42 -11.25
CA VAL A 213 -12.66 3.60 -12.63
C VAL A 213 -13.77 3.54 -13.69
N ALA A 214 -14.89 2.84 -13.42
CA ALA A 214 -15.85 2.45 -14.46
C ALA A 214 -17.13 3.31 -14.61
N SER A 215 -17.33 4.42 -13.89
CA SER A 215 -18.58 5.20 -14.01
C SER A 215 -18.41 6.50 -14.82
N PRO A 216 -18.83 6.53 -16.11
CA PRO A 216 -19.02 7.76 -16.84
C PRO A 216 -20.36 8.42 -16.46
N TYR A 217 -20.30 9.74 -16.22
CA TYR A 217 -21.40 10.69 -16.06
C TYR A 217 -22.76 10.23 -16.60
N SER A 218 -23.76 10.15 -15.71
CA SER A 218 -25.17 10.29 -16.11
C SER A 218 -25.88 11.29 -15.19
N SER A 219 -26.36 12.36 -15.82
CA SER A 219 -27.16 13.42 -15.23
C SER A 219 -28.61 12.97 -15.01
N GLY A 220 -29.15 13.18 -13.81
CA GLY A 220 -30.57 13.01 -13.51
C GLY A 220 -30.98 13.76 -12.25
N GLU A 221 -31.89 14.72 -12.41
CA GLU A 221 -32.37 15.66 -11.41
C GLU A 221 -33.23 15.04 -10.30
N GLY A 222 -33.14 15.64 -9.10
CA GLY A 222 -34.31 15.90 -8.25
C GLY A 222 -34.45 15.07 -6.98
N LEU A 223 -33.87 15.57 -5.87
CA LEU A 223 -34.52 15.67 -4.55
C LEU A 223 -33.65 16.53 -3.61
N THR A 224 -34.34 17.27 -2.74
CA THR A 224 -33.91 18.44 -1.96
C THR A 224 -32.67 18.27 -1.07
N SER A 225 -31.67 19.11 -1.35
CA SER A 225 -30.61 19.72 -0.52
C SER A 225 -29.78 18.90 0.50
N PRO A 226 -28.56 18.49 0.12
CA PRO A 226 -27.37 18.57 0.99
C PRO A 226 -26.78 19.99 0.97
N LEU A 227 -25.88 20.30 1.91
CA LEU A 227 -25.01 21.48 1.84
C LEU A 227 -24.41 21.63 0.42
N PRO A 228 -24.28 22.85 -0.13
CA PRO A 228 -23.85 23.03 -1.51
C PRO A 228 -22.46 22.41 -1.74
N GLY A 229 -22.40 21.34 -2.54
CA GLY A 229 -21.15 20.74 -3.03
C GLY A 229 -20.93 19.24 -2.78
N LYS A 230 -21.76 18.56 -1.96
CA LYS A 230 -21.55 17.12 -1.67
C LYS A 230 -22.46 16.24 -2.53
N THR A 231 -21.90 15.36 -3.36
CA THR A 231 -22.69 14.36 -4.10
C THR A 231 -22.91 13.11 -3.26
N PRO A 232 -24.09 12.46 -3.30
CA PRO A 232 -24.37 11.27 -2.47
C PRO A 232 -23.45 10.06 -2.73
N HIS A 233 -22.87 9.95 -3.93
CA HIS A 233 -22.06 8.81 -4.34
C HIS A 233 -20.61 8.89 -3.81
N GLU A 234 -20.01 10.07 -3.84
CA GLU A 234 -18.69 10.32 -3.24
C GLU A 234 -18.76 10.16 -1.72
N ASP A 235 -19.86 10.62 -1.10
CA ASP A 235 -20.11 10.46 0.32
C ASP A 235 -20.05 8.99 0.75
N GLN A 236 -20.66 8.09 -0.02
CA GLN A 236 -20.72 6.66 0.29
C GLN A 236 -19.34 5.98 0.27
N ALA A 237 -18.54 6.20 -0.78
CA ALA A 237 -17.22 5.56 -0.93
C ALA A 237 -16.28 5.87 0.26
N TYR A 238 -16.34 7.09 0.77
CA TYR A 238 -15.63 7.49 1.98
C TYR A 238 -16.13 6.77 3.22
N PHE A 239 -17.44 6.73 3.48
CA PHE A 239 -17.92 6.05 4.70
C PHE A 239 -17.69 4.54 4.65
N ASP A 240 -17.68 3.96 3.45
CA ASP A 240 -17.35 2.55 3.20
C ASP A 240 -15.88 2.26 3.50
N SER A 241 -14.94 3.17 3.18
CA SER A 241 -13.52 2.98 3.53
C SER A 241 -13.34 2.90 5.05
N TYR A 242 -14.02 3.77 5.81
CA TYR A 242 -14.02 3.74 7.27
C TYR A 242 -14.79 2.57 7.89
N ALA A 243 -15.50 1.75 7.11
CA ALA A 243 -16.12 0.53 7.65
C ALA A 243 -15.07 -0.59 7.88
N HIS A 244 -13.91 -0.48 7.22
CA HIS A 244 -12.87 -1.48 7.29
C HIS A 244 -12.03 -1.37 8.57
N TYR A 245 -11.84 -2.49 9.28
CA TYR A 245 -11.10 -2.51 10.56
C TYR A 245 -9.64 -2.03 10.41
N GLY A 246 -9.01 -2.26 9.25
CA GLY A 246 -7.61 -1.89 9.00
C GLY A 246 -7.32 -0.40 9.18
N ILE A 247 -8.22 0.49 8.76
CA ILE A 247 -8.04 1.94 8.95
C ILE A 247 -8.10 2.27 10.46
N HIS A 248 -9.04 1.66 11.20
CA HIS A 248 -9.14 1.82 12.65
C HIS A 248 -7.94 1.24 13.39
N GLU A 249 -7.37 0.14 12.90
CA GLU A 249 -6.17 -0.45 13.47
C GLU A 249 -4.96 0.48 13.32
N GLU A 250 -4.75 1.08 12.15
CA GLU A 250 -3.71 2.10 11.93
C GLU A 250 -3.91 3.30 12.86
N MET A 251 -5.13 3.85 12.90
CA MET A 251 -5.50 4.97 13.76
C MET A 251 -5.29 4.67 15.26
N LEU A 252 -5.61 3.46 15.73
CA LEU A 252 -5.45 3.05 17.13
C LEU A 252 -3.99 2.72 17.48
N LYS A 253 -3.20 2.20 16.53
CA LYS A 253 -1.76 1.97 16.69
C LYS A 253 -0.95 3.27 16.70
N ASP A 254 -1.48 4.34 16.13
CA ASP A 254 -0.93 5.69 16.29
C ASP A 254 -1.08 6.15 17.76
N LYS A 255 -0.01 5.91 18.53
CA LYS A 255 0.07 6.29 19.94
C LYS A 255 0.11 7.80 20.12
N VAL A 256 0.81 8.53 19.27
CA VAL A 256 0.92 9.99 19.39
C VAL A 256 -0.47 10.61 19.30
N ARG A 257 -1.26 10.19 18.32
CA ARG A 257 -2.68 10.57 18.21
C ARG A 257 -3.46 10.14 19.44
N THR A 258 -3.56 8.83 19.68
CA THR A 258 -4.52 8.26 20.63
C THR A 258 -4.20 8.64 22.08
N GLU A 259 -2.92 8.65 22.45
CA GLU A 259 -2.47 9.02 23.78
C GLU A 259 -2.59 10.51 24.03
N SER A 260 -2.42 11.38 23.02
CA SER A 260 -2.64 12.82 23.19
C SER A 260 -4.08 13.14 23.56
N TYR A 261 -5.06 12.53 22.88
CA TYR A 261 -6.47 12.69 23.27
C TYR A 261 -6.74 12.12 24.66
N ARG A 262 -6.24 10.91 24.96
CA ARG A 262 -6.37 10.28 26.28
C ARG A 262 -5.82 11.18 27.39
N ASP A 263 -4.60 11.66 27.23
CA ASP A 263 -3.88 12.44 28.22
C ASP A 263 -4.55 13.81 28.39
N PHE A 264 -5.00 14.45 27.30
CA PHE A 264 -5.82 15.65 27.38
C PHE A 264 -7.08 15.40 28.23
N ILE A 265 -7.84 14.34 27.94
CA ILE A 265 -9.09 14.04 28.64
C ILE A 265 -8.85 13.70 30.13
N TYR A 266 -7.83 12.87 30.42
CA TYR A 266 -7.54 12.41 31.78
C TYR A 266 -6.82 13.44 32.65
N ASP A 267 -5.95 14.27 32.08
CA ASP A 267 -5.28 15.34 32.84
C ASP A 267 -6.21 16.55 33.05
N ASN A 268 -7.32 16.63 32.32
CA ASN A 268 -8.29 17.72 32.39
C ASN A 268 -9.72 17.23 32.69
N GLN A 269 -9.87 16.22 33.55
CA GLN A 269 -11.18 15.68 33.96
C GLN A 269 -12.21 16.73 34.42
N HIS A 270 -11.78 17.90 34.92
CA HIS A 270 -12.70 18.98 35.31
C HIS A 270 -13.49 19.56 34.14
N ILE A 271 -13.03 19.37 32.90
CA ILE A 271 -13.74 19.76 31.67
C ILE A 271 -14.89 18.79 31.37
N PHE A 272 -14.70 17.50 31.69
CA PHE A 272 -15.62 16.42 31.34
C PHE A 272 -16.57 16.03 32.47
N LYS A 273 -16.16 16.21 33.73
CA LYS A 273 -16.89 15.72 34.88
C LYS A 273 -18.31 16.31 34.95
N ASN A 274 -19.31 15.44 35.01
CA ASN A 274 -20.73 15.78 35.03
C ASN A 274 -21.17 16.64 33.82
N LYS A 275 -20.56 16.40 32.65
CA LYS A 275 -20.88 17.07 31.40
C LYS A 275 -21.46 16.12 30.36
N VAL A 276 -22.27 16.65 29.45
CA VAL A 276 -22.71 15.94 28.26
C VAL A 276 -21.72 16.19 27.14
N VAL A 277 -21.14 15.12 26.60
CA VAL A 277 -20.08 15.15 25.58
C VAL A 277 -20.62 14.63 24.25
N LEU A 278 -20.31 15.31 23.15
CA LEU A 278 -20.54 14.82 21.78
C LEU A 278 -19.21 14.43 21.14
N ASP A 279 -19.12 13.19 20.67
CA ASP A 279 -17.98 12.64 19.93
C ASP A 279 -18.37 12.56 18.44
N VAL A 280 -17.83 13.48 17.63
CA VAL A 280 -18.17 13.62 16.19
C VAL A 280 -17.21 12.77 15.36
N GLY A 281 -17.75 11.77 14.67
CA GLY A 281 -16.97 10.74 13.98
C GLY A 281 -16.34 9.78 14.98
N CYS A 282 -17.17 9.17 15.82
CA CYS A 282 -16.66 8.41 16.97
C CYS A 282 -15.90 7.13 16.56
N GLY A 283 -16.05 6.64 15.33
CA GLY A 283 -15.42 5.42 14.84
C GLY A 283 -15.68 4.24 15.77
N THR A 284 -14.60 3.66 16.28
CA THR A 284 -14.62 2.55 17.27
C THR A 284 -15.10 2.95 18.68
N GLY A 285 -15.37 4.24 18.94
CA GLY A 285 -15.82 4.76 20.22
C GLY A 285 -14.71 4.99 21.25
N ILE A 286 -13.44 4.97 20.85
CA ILE A 286 -12.30 5.09 21.77
C ILE A 286 -12.29 6.42 22.54
N LEU A 287 -12.56 7.54 21.86
CA LEU A 287 -12.61 8.86 22.48
C LEU A 287 -13.82 8.99 23.40
N SER A 288 -14.98 8.46 22.97
CA SER A 288 -16.16 8.33 23.81
C SER A 288 -15.88 7.57 25.11
N MET A 289 -15.16 6.45 25.05
CA MET A 289 -14.79 5.68 26.24
C MET A 289 -13.81 6.44 27.16
N PHE A 290 -12.88 7.23 26.62
CA PHE A 290 -12.02 8.09 27.44
C PHE A 290 -12.85 9.17 28.16
N ALA A 291 -13.77 9.84 27.45
CA ALA A 291 -14.63 10.86 28.04
C ALA A 291 -15.53 10.28 29.16
N ALA A 292 -16.13 9.11 28.95
CA ALA A 292 -16.92 8.42 29.96
C ALA A 292 -16.09 8.08 31.21
N ARG A 293 -14.87 7.54 31.03
CA ARG A 293 -13.96 7.23 32.15
C ARG A 293 -13.45 8.48 32.88
N ALA A 294 -13.39 9.63 32.21
CA ALA A 294 -13.08 10.92 32.82
C ALA A 294 -14.22 11.51 33.65
N GLY A 295 -15.38 10.85 33.69
CA GLY A 295 -16.52 11.23 34.52
C GLY A 295 -17.57 12.07 33.79
N ALA A 296 -17.61 12.02 32.46
CA ALA A 296 -18.75 12.56 31.71
C ALA A 296 -20.07 12.01 32.25
N GLU A 297 -21.08 12.88 32.35
CA GLU A 297 -22.43 12.46 32.76
C GLU A 297 -23.00 11.53 31.69
N HIS A 298 -22.85 11.94 30.43
CA HIS A 298 -23.27 11.16 29.28
C HIS A 298 -22.40 11.48 28.08
N VAL A 299 -22.14 10.49 27.22
CA VAL A 299 -21.42 10.67 25.97
C VAL A 299 -22.31 10.23 24.80
N ILE A 300 -22.39 11.06 23.78
CA ILE A 300 -23.11 10.78 22.54
C ILE A 300 -22.06 10.65 21.44
N GLY A 301 -21.84 9.44 20.92
CA GLY A 301 -20.98 9.21 19.77
C GLY A 301 -21.81 9.16 18.48
N VAL A 302 -21.38 9.88 17.45
CA VAL A 302 -22.04 9.88 16.14
C VAL A 302 -21.05 9.45 15.08
N ASP A 303 -21.42 8.47 14.28
CA ASP A 303 -20.65 8.04 13.12
C ASP A 303 -21.59 7.52 12.02
N GLN A 304 -21.29 7.80 10.76
CA GLN A 304 -22.09 7.34 9.63
C GLN A 304 -21.72 5.91 9.20
N SER A 305 -20.46 5.52 9.39
CA SER A 305 -19.90 4.26 8.93
C SER A 305 -20.46 3.06 9.72
N GLU A 306 -20.41 1.88 9.10
CA GLU A 306 -20.88 0.62 9.70
C GLU A 306 -20.07 0.20 10.93
N ILE A 307 -18.84 0.74 11.11
CA ILE A 307 -17.98 0.49 12.28
C ILE A 307 -18.69 0.78 13.61
N ILE A 308 -19.71 1.63 13.60
CA ILE A 308 -20.45 2.00 14.80
C ILE A 308 -21.13 0.79 15.46
N TYR A 309 -21.47 -0.26 14.71
CA TYR A 309 -22.04 -1.48 15.29
C TYR A 309 -21.01 -2.23 16.12
N GLN A 310 -19.76 -2.32 15.65
CA GLN A 310 -18.65 -2.86 16.42
C GLN A 310 -18.35 -1.96 17.62
N ALA A 311 -18.43 -0.63 17.47
CA ALA A 311 -18.29 0.31 18.57
C ALA A 311 -19.34 0.07 19.68
N MET A 312 -20.59 -0.23 19.33
CA MET A 312 -21.62 -0.60 20.31
C MET A 312 -21.24 -1.86 21.10
N ASP A 313 -20.69 -2.87 20.43
CA ASP A 313 -20.23 -4.09 21.10
C ASP A 313 -19.00 -3.84 21.97
N ILE A 314 -18.05 -3.02 21.52
CA ILE A 314 -16.88 -2.59 22.29
C ILE A 314 -17.32 -1.86 23.57
N VAL A 315 -18.26 -0.93 23.47
CA VAL A 315 -18.79 -0.17 24.61
C VAL A 315 -19.45 -1.11 25.63
N ARG A 316 -20.26 -2.07 25.18
CA ARG A 316 -20.89 -3.09 26.05
C ARG A 316 -19.87 -3.99 26.74
N GLN A 317 -18.85 -4.44 26.00
CA GLN A 317 -17.77 -5.26 26.57
C GLN A 317 -17.01 -4.52 27.68
N ASN A 318 -16.92 -3.19 27.58
CA ASN A 318 -16.29 -2.33 28.56
C ASN A 318 -17.24 -1.84 29.67
N LYS A 319 -18.51 -2.25 29.66
CA LYS A 319 -19.54 -1.88 30.65
C LYS A 319 -19.78 -0.37 30.73
N LEU A 320 -19.83 0.28 29.57
CA LEU A 320 -20.02 1.73 29.44
C LEU A 320 -21.32 2.09 28.69
N GLU A 321 -22.17 1.11 28.37
CA GLU A 321 -23.40 1.27 27.60
C GLU A 321 -24.45 2.16 28.28
N ASP A 322 -24.43 2.23 29.61
CA ASP A 322 -25.33 3.12 30.38
C ASP A 322 -24.89 4.60 30.30
N ASN A 323 -23.61 4.86 29.99
CA ASN A 323 -23.00 6.19 29.93
C ASN A 323 -22.76 6.69 28.50
N ILE A 324 -22.78 5.79 27.51
CA ILE A 324 -22.43 6.10 26.12
C ILE A 324 -23.58 5.67 25.20
N THR A 325 -24.13 6.62 24.45
CA THR A 325 -25.10 6.37 23.37
C THR A 325 -24.43 6.58 22.03
N LEU A 326 -24.42 5.56 21.18
CA LEU A 326 -23.90 5.63 19.81
C LEU A 326 -25.04 5.75 18.81
N ILE A 327 -24.94 6.69 17.87
CA ILE A 327 -25.97 6.98 16.87
C ILE A 327 -25.38 6.89 15.47
N LYS A 328 -25.93 5.99 14.65
CA LYS A 328 -25.53 5.85 13.26
C LYS A 328 -26.13 6.97 12.42
N GLY A 329 -25.30 7.74 11.74
CA GLY A 329 -25.76 8.80 10.84
C GLY A 329 -24.75 9.91 10.61
N ARG A 330 -25.00 10.74 9.59
CA ARG A 330 -24.33 12.03 9.44
C ARG A 330 -24.87 13.01 10.48
N VAL A 331 -23.99 13.77 11.14
CA VAL A 331 -24.38 14.74 12.19
C VAL A 331 -25.39 15.76 11.65
N GLU A 332 -25.30 16.07 10.36
CA GLU A 332 -26.18 16.97 9.64
C GLU A 332 -27.62 16.46 9.54
N ASP A 333 -27.80 15.15 9.39
CA ASP A 333 -29.08 14.50 9.11
C ASP A 333 -29.79 13.98 10.36
N ILE A 334 -29.04 13.73 11.43
CA ILE A 334 -29.61 13.17 12.66
C ILE A 334 -29.99 14.25 13.67
N SER A 335 -30.88 13.86 14.60
CA SER A 335 -31.11 14.57 15.86
C SER A 335 -30.50 13.78 17.01
N ILE A 336 -29.66 14.44 17.83
CA ILE A 336 -29.15 13.85 19.07
C ILE A 336 -30.21 13.99 20.19
N PRO A 337 -30.20 13.13 21.23
CA PRO A 337 -31.25 13.08 22.26
C PRO A 337 -31.22 14.25 23.28
N VAL A 338 -30.55 15.35 22.95
CA VAL A 338 -30.41 16.54 23.79
C VAL A 338 -30.42 17.80 22.91
N ASP A 339 -30.89 18.92 23.47
CA ASP A 339 -30.88 20.20 22.74
C ASP A 339 -29.46 20.75 22.57
N LYS A 340 -28.64 20.60 23.62
CA LYS A 340 -27.28 21.13 23.71
C LYS A 340 -26.33 20.18 24.44
N VAL A 341 -25.05 20.27 24.10
CA VAL A 341 -23.92 19.57 24.75
C VAL A 341 -22.93 20.57 25.33
N ASP A 342 -22.20 20.17 26.37
CA ASP A 342 -21.21 21.01 27.03
C ASP A 342 -19.84 20.98 26.31
N VAL A 343 -19.48 19.81 25.78
CA VAL A 343 -18.17 19.56 25.17
C VAL A 343 -18.36 18.79 23.86
N ILE A 344 -17.66 19.20 22.82
CA ILE A 344 -17.47 18.42 21.60
C ILE A 344 -16.02 17.95 21.56
N ILE A 345 -15.83 16.66 21.32
CA ILE A 345 -14.53 16.07 20.97
C ILE A 345 -14.65 15.47 19.57
N SER A 346 -13.60 15.59 18.77
CA SER A 346 -13.57 14.99 17.45
C SER A 346 -12.15 14.83 16.98
N GLU A 347 -11.85 13.70 16.36
CA GLU A 347 -10.67 13.52 15.55
C GLU A 347 -11.10 13.68 14.09
N TRP A 348 -10.84 14.86 13.53
CA TRP A 348 -11.33 15.30 12.23
C TRP A 348 -10.22 15.57 11.22
N MET A 349 -8.96 15.42 11.63
CA MET A 349 -7.83 15.92 10.86
C MET A 349 -7.55 14.96 9.70
N GLY A 350 -7.58 15.47 8.48
CA GLY A 350 -7.13 14.73 7.29
C GLY A 350 -5.65 14.96 6.98
N TYR A 351 -5.16 14.34 5.90
CA TYR A 351 -3.88 14.72 5.31
C TYR A 351 -3.82 16.22 5.00
N PHE A 352 -2.64 16.84 5.13
CA PHE A 352 -2.50 18.29 5.02
C PHE A 352 -3.51 19.08 5.89
N LEU A 353 -3.94 18.51 7.02
CA LEU A 353 -4.94 18.98 7.99
C LEU A 353 -6.39 19.04 7.49
N LEU A 354 -6.62 19.57 6.28
CA LEU A 354 -7.95 19.92 5.77
C LEU A 354 -8.52 18.93 4.74
N PHE A 355 -7.77 17.90 4.35
CA PHE A 355 -8.26 16.87 3.44
C PHE A 355 -9.50 16.16 4.05
N GLU A 356 -10.37 15.64 3.18
CA GLU A 356 -11.66 15.00 3.51
C GLU A 356 -12.77 15.91 4.06
N SER A 357 -12.45 17.17 4.37
CA SER A 357 -13.41 18.21 4.77
C SER A 357 -14.25 17.84 6.00
N MET A 358 -13.75 17.00 6.91
CA MET A 358 -14.49 16.59 8.13
C MET A 358 -14.65 17.73 9.14
N LEU A 359 -13.76 18.74 9.12
CA LEU A 359 -13.88 19.93 9.95
C LEU A 359 -15.23 20.64 9.74
N ASP A 360 -15.80 20.64 8.54
CA ASP A 360 -17.12 21.23 8.25
C ASP A 360 -18.21 20.63 9.15
N THR A 361 -18.18 19.31 9.35
CA THR A 361 -19.13 18.57 10.19
C THR A 361 -18.93 18.92 11.67
N VAL A 362 -17.69 19.10 12.11
CA VAL A 362 -17.39 19.57 13.48
C VAL A 362 -17.90 21.00 13.70
N LEU A 363 -17.71 21.90 12.73
CA LEU A 363 -18.21 23.27 12.80
C LEU A 363 -19.75 23.31 12.80
N TYR A 364 -20.40 22.46 12.00
CA TYR A 364 -21.86 22.29 12.06
C TYR A 364 -22.33 21.81 13.43
N ALA A 365 -21.67 20.80 14.00
CA ALA A 365 -21.98 20.28 15.33
C ALA A 365 -21.80 21.36 16.41
N ARG A 366 -20.73 22.15 16.33
CA ARG A 366 -20.47 23.29 17.21
C ARG A 366 -21.62 24.30 17.15
N ASP A 367 -21.95 24.76 15.95
CA ASP A 367 -22.92 25.84 15.78
C ASP A 367 -24.35 25.38 16.16
N LYS A 368 -24.68 24.11 15.91
CA LYS A 368 -26.00 23.55 16.20
C LYS A 368 -26.14 23.09 17.65
N TYR A 369 -25.22 22.27 18.15
CA TYR A 369 -25.39 21.52 19.39
C TYR A 369 -24.56 22.04 20.57
N LEU A 370 -23.54 22.87 20.37
CA LEU A 370 -22.76 23.35 21.52
C LEU A 370 -23.55 24.39 22.34
N ALA A 371 -23.54 24.23 23.66
CA ALA A 371 -24.11 25.20 24.60
C ALA A 371 -23.29 26.50 24.64
N GLU A 372 -23.90 27.59 25.10
CA GLU A 372 -23.17 28.83 25.37
C GLU A 372 -22.09 28.58 26.44
N GLY A 373 -20.84 28.92 26.13
CA GLY A 373 -19.69 28.63 27.00
C GLY A 373 -19.18 27.19 26.93
N GLY A 374 -19.75 26.35 26.09
CA GLY A 374 -19.21 25.02 25.76
C GLY A 374 -17.89 25.10 25.00
N MET A 375 -17.18 23.97 24.91
CA MET A 375 -15.87 23.89 24.26
C MET A 375 -15.81 22.80 23.19
N VAL A 376 -14.95 23.00 22.19
CA VAL A 376 -14.64 22.01 21.14
C VAL A 376 -13.17 21.66 21.24
N TYR A 377 -12.84 20.37 21.19
CA TYR A 377 -11.46 19.89 21.22
C TYR A 377 -11.15 18.93 20.06
N PRO A 378 -9.94 19.02 19.46
CA PRO A 378 -8.90 20.02 19.73
C PRO A 378 -9.37 21.44 19.39
N ASP A 379 -8.90 22.43 20.13
CA ASP A 379 -9.36 23.82 20.00
C ASP A 379 -8.49 24.65 19.05
N LEU A 380 -7.23 24.26 18.86
CA LEU A 380 -6.31 24.90 17.95
C LEU A 380 -5.58 23.89 17.06
N CYS A 381 -5.49 24.20 15.78
CA CYS A 381 -4.60 23.51 14.85
C CYS A 381 -3.77 24.53 14.06
N THR A 382 -2.51 24.19 13.77
CA THR A 382 -1.67 25.00 12.88
C THR A 382 -1.20 24.17 11.70
N LEU A 383 -1.10 24.79 10.53
CA LEU A 383 -0.54 24.19 9.32
C LEU A 383 0.75 24.94 8.98
N SER A 384 1.82 24.20 8.80
CA SER A 384 3.17 24.71 8.58
C SER A 384 3.82 24.10 7.35
N LEU A 385 4.76 24.84 6.77
CA LEU A 385 5.58 24.40 5.65
C LEU A 385 7.05 24.37 6.05
N VAL A 386 7.79 23.41 5.48
CA VAL A 386 9.26 23.41 5.43
C VAL A 386 9.74 23.11 4.01
N ALA A 387 10.95 23.54 3.67
CA ALA A 387 11.64 23.12 2.47
C ALA A 387 12.53 21.91 2.77
N ILE A 388 12.53 20.93 1.87
CA ILE A 388 13.43 19.78 1.94
C ILE A 388 14.40 19.76 0.76
N SER A 389 15.54 19.12 0.98
CA SER A 389 16.55 18.81 -0.02
C SER A 389 16.77 17.31 -0.04
N ASP A 390 16.08 16.64 -0.96
CA ASP A 390 16.20 15.22 -1.22
C ASP A 390 16.30 15.00 -2.73
N SER A 391 17.54 15.01 -3.23
CA SER A 391 17.82 14.88 -4.66
C SER A 391 17.61 13.47 -5.17
N GLU A 392 17.80 12.45 -4.32
CA GLU A 392 17.66 11.05 -4.69
C GLU A 392 16.20 10.68 -4.88
N SER A 393 15.34 11.00 -3.90
CA SER A 393 13.88 10.81 -4.01
C SER A 393 13.27 11.66 -5.12
N HIS A 394 13.80 12.87 -5.35
CA HIS A 394 13.38 13.70 -6.48
C HIS A 394 13.74 13.05 -7.82
N ALA A 395 14.96 12.52 -7.96
CA ALA A 395 15.41 11.85 -9.17
C ALA A 395 14.64 10.54 -9.42
N SER A 396 14.39 9.72 -8.40
CA SER A 396 13.64 8.46 -8.56
C SER A 396 12.20 8.72 -9.00
N ARG A 397 11.56 9.80 -8.55
CA ARG A 397 10.18 10.13 -8.94
C ARG A 397 10.06 10.88 -10.26
N ILE A 398 11.06 11.72 -10.59
CA ILE A 398 11.00 12.60 -11.77
C ILE A 398 11.90 12.10 -12.90
N ALA A 399 13.16 11.75 -12.64
CA ALA A 399 14.11 11.35 -13.66
C ALA A 399 13.84 9.94 -14.22
N PHE A 400 13.23 9.05 -13.43
CA PHE A 400 12.79 7.72 -13.90
C PHE A 400 12.02 7.79 -15.24
N TRP A 401 11.14 8.77 -15.39
CA TRP A 401 10.33 8.95 -16.61
C TRP A 401 11.11 9.46 -17.83
N ASP A 402 12.38 9.86 -17.69
CA ASP A 402 13.22 10.19 -18.84
C ASP A 402 13.60 8.96 -19.66
N ASP A 403 13.78 7.82 -18.98
CA ASP A 403 14.20 6.55 -19.59
C ASP A 403 13.70 5.36 -18.77
N VAL A 404 12.56 4.80 -19.22
CA VAL A 404 11.94 3.61 -18.64
C VAL A 404 12.28 2.43 -19.56
N TYR A 405 13.33 1.67 -19.20
CA TYR A 405 13.85 0.54 -19.98
C TYR A 405 14.17 0.87 -21.46
N GLY A 406 14.76 2.04 -21.74
CA GLY A 406 15.07 2.52 -23.09
C GLY A 406 13.98 3.39 -23.71
N PHE A 407 12.82 3.52 -23.07
CA PHE A 407 11.67 4.26 -23.59
C PHE A 407 11.48 5.61 -22.87
N LYS A 408 11.32 6.68 -23.67
CA LYS A 408 11.04 8.02 -23.13
C LYS A 408 9.57 8.15 -22.74
N MET A 409 9.31 8.29 -21.44
CA MET A 409 7.96 8.48 -20.89
C MET A 409 7.77 9.85 -20.25
N THR A 410 8.51 10.87 -20.72
CA THR A 410 8.56 12.22 -20.12
C THR A 410 7.22 12.93 -19.98
N CYS A 411 6.19 12.53 -20.73
CA CYS A 411 4.83 13.05 -20.59
C CYS A 411 4.19 12.70 -19.22
N MET A 412 4.65 11.64 -18.56
CA MET A 412 4.15 11.23 -17.24
C MET A 412 4.58 12.19 -16.12
N LYS A 413 5.66 12.95 -16.32
CA LYS A 413 6.19 13.88 -15.32
C LYS A 413 5.20 14.95 -14.89
N SER A 414 4.32 15.41 -15.79
CA SER A 414 3.32 16.42 -15.43
C SER A 414 2.31 15.88 -14.43
N CYS A 415 1.85 14.64 -14.61
CA CYS A 415 0.90 14.01 -13.70
C CYS A 415 1.53 13.83 -12.31
N VAL A 416 2.75 13.30 -12.27
CA VAL A 416 3.50 13.08 -11.01
C VAL A 416 3.79 14.38 -10.26
N LEU A 417 4.00 15.49 -10.96
CA LEU A 417 4.26 16.79 -10.32
C LEU A 417 3.00 17.48 -9.81
N GLU A 418 1.83 17.16 -10.36
CA GLU A 418 0.55 17.74 -9.92
C GLU A 418 -0.06 16.94 -8.76
N GLU A 419 0.34 15.70 -8.55
CA GLU A 419 -0.12 14.85 -7.46
C GLU A 419 0.78 15.02 -6.22
N THR A 420 0.17 15.19 -5.05
CA THR A 420 0.91 15.20 -3.79
C THR A 420 1.11 13.79 -3.27
N SER A 421 2.29 13.50 -2.72
CA SER A 421 2.52 12.25 -1.98
C SER A 421 2.42 12.47 -0.48
N VAL A 422 1.88 11.49 0.24
CA VAL A 422 1.87 11.46 1.70
C VAL A 422 2.89 10.45 2.19
N ASP A 423 3.97 10.93 2.81
CA ASP A 423 5.11 10.08 3.16
C ASP A 423 5.85 10.57 4.42
N TYR A 424 6.63 9.67 5.01
CA TYR A 424 7.52 9.99 6.12
C TYR A 424 8.78 10.68 5.61
N ILE A 425 8.98 11.92 6.04
CA ILE A 425 10.14 12.71 5.65
C ILE A 425 11.27 12.47 6.64
N ASN A 426 12.45 12.11 6.12
CA ASN A 426 13.66 12.05 6.90
C ASN A 426 13.97 13.46 7.47
N PRO A 427 13.99 13.66 8.80
CA PRO A 427 14.26 14.98 9.39
C PRO A 427 15.58 15.61 8.90
N GLU A 428 16.56 14.81 8.49
CA GLU A 428 17.85 15.29 8.00
C GLU A 428 17.78 15.97 6.63
N THR A 429 16.73 15.74 5.84
CA THR A 429 16.55 16.38 4.52
C THR A 429 15.96 17.78 4.65
N VAL A 430 15.32 18.10 5.78
CA VAL A 430 14.77 19.44 6.08
C VAL A 430 15.90 20.47 6.05
N MET A 431 15.71 21.50 5.23
CA MET A 431 16.74 22.51 4.95
C MET A 431 16.30 23.94 5.28
N SER A 432 15.14 24.14 5.89
CA SER A 432 14.67 25.47 6.28
C SER A 432 14.05 25.52 7.67
N ASP A 433 13.92 26.74 8.20
CA ASP A 433 12.99 27.02 9.28
C ASP A 433 11.55 26.75 8.81
N ALA A 434 10.65 26.41 9.75
CA ALA A 434 9.23 26.24 9.45
C ALA A 434 8.50 27.57 9.28
N ALA A 435 7.56 27.62 8.34
CA ALA A 435 6.67 28.75 8.15
C ALA A 435 5.22 28.32 8.39
N MET A 436 4.59 28.84 9.44
CA MET A 436 3.16 28.65 9.68
C MET A 436 2.35 29.39 8.63
N VAL A 437 1.49 28.68 7.91
CA VAL A 437 0.65 29.22 6.83
C VAL A 437 -0.82 29.34 7.20
N LYS A 438 -1.26 28.59 8.21
CA LYS A 438 -2.61 28.70 8.76
C LYS A 438 -2.62 28.38 10.25
N CYS A 439 -3.43 29.12 11.00
CA CYS A 439 -3.83 28.78 12.36
C CYS A 439 -5.37 28.76 12.39
N LEU A 440 -5.93 27.67 12.87
CA LEU A 440 -7.37 27.42 12.97
C LEU A 440 -7.75 27.36 14.44
N ASP A 441 -8.51 28.36 14.88
CA ASP A 441 -9.22 28.31 16.16
C ASP A 441 -10.58 27.67 15.94
N VAL A 442 -10.69 26.38 16.25
CA VAL A 442 -11.90 25.57 16.01
C VAL A 442 -13.11 26.13 16.76
N THR A 443 -12.89 26.88 17.84
CA THR A 443 -13.99 27.49 18.61
C THR A 443 -14.63 28.69 17.92
N SER A 444 -13.98 29.32 16.94
CA SER A 444 -14.45 30.56 16.31
C SER A 444 -14.37 30.60 14.78
N VAL A 445 -13.61 29.69 14.16
CA VAL A 445 -13.42 29.62 12.71
C VAL A 445 -14.71 29.27 11.98
N ASN A 446 -14.90 29.79 10.77
CA ASN A 446 -16.02 29.47 9.90
C ASN A 446 -15.53 28.66 8.68
N VAL A 447 -16.45 27.94 8.02
CA VAL A 447 -16.15 27.15 6.82
C VAL A 447 -15.47 27.98 5.72
N LYS A 448 -15.88 29.24 5.54
CA LYS A 448 -15.27 30.17 4.57
C LYS A 448 -13.80 30.51 4.87
N ASP A 449 -13.37 30.35 6.12
CA ASP A 449 -12.01 30.65 6.55
C ASP A 449 -11.06 29.46 6.28
N LEU A 450 -11.59 28.29 5.90
CA LEU A 450 -10.82 27.10 5.54
C LEU A 450 -10.18 27.21 4.14
N GLU A 451 -10.71 28.08 3.29
CA GLU A 451 -10.10 28.48 2.04
C GLU A 451 -9.24 29.73 2.30
N PHE A 452 -7.95 29.67 1.99
CA PHE A 452 -7.02 30.72 2.41
C PHE A 452 -5.88 30.96 1.42
N THR A 453 -5.33 32.16 1.54
CA THR A 453 -4.13 32.61 0.86
C THR A 453 -3.20 33.24 1.89
N THR A 454 -1.95 32.76 1.98
CA THR A 454 -0.97 33.23 2.94
C THR A 454 0.41 33.38 2.29
N ASP A 455 1.11 34.48 2.58
CA ASP A 455 2.51 34.63 2.22
C ASP A 455 3.39 33.84 3.19
N PHE A 456 4.40 33.12 2.69
CA PHE A 456 5.33 32.36 3.52
C PHE A 456 6.78 32.71 3.21
N LYS A 457 7.65 32.44 4.19
CA LYS A 457 9.10 32.66 4.09
C LYS A 457 9.84 31.50 4.74
N LEU A 458 10.61 30.78 3.95
CA LEU A 458 11.41 29.64 4.38
C LEU A 458 12.88 30.04 4.32
N LYS A 459 13.50 30.25 5.47
CA LYS A 459 14.91 30.61 5.57
C LYS A 459 15.77 29.34 5.53
N SER A 460 16.66 29.26 4.56
CA SER A 460 17.55 28.11 4.40
C SER A 460 18.57 28.02 5.53
N SER A 461 18.75 26.82 6.09
CA SER A 461 19.70 26.52 7.17
C SER A 461 21.09 26.12 6.66
N ARG A 462 21.19 25.70 5.39
CA ARG A 462 22.41 25.21 4.74
C ARG A 462 22.40 25.45 3.23
N ASP A 463 23.59 25.41 2.61
CA ASP A 463 23.71 25.47 1.15
C ASP A 463 23.17 24.14 0.58
N SER A 464 22.06 24.19 -0.16
CA SER A 464 21.50 23.02 -0.84
C SER A 464 20.51 23.41 -1.94
N SER A 465 19.87 22.43 -2.57
CA SER A 465 18.78 22.64 -3.52
C SER A 465 17.45 22.18 -2.93
N CYS A 466 16.47 23.08 -2.86
CA CYS A 466 15.12 22.74 -2.42
C CYS A 466 14.45 21.89 -3.51
N THR A 467 14.13 20.64 -3.19
CA THR A 467 13.51 19.69 -4.13
C THR A 467 12.01 19.59 -3.96
N ALA A 468 11.49 19.88 -2.76
CA ALA A 468 10.07 19.90 -2.46
C ALA A 468 9.75 20.87 -1.31
N LEU A 469 8.49 21.30 -1.26
CA LEU A 469 7.88 21.84 -0.04
C LEU A 469 7.14 20.73 0.68
N VAL A 470 7.15 20.74 2.00
CA VAL A 470 6.49 19.74 2.84
C VAL A 470 5.54 20.43 3.80
N GLY A 471 4.29 19.98 3.79
CA GLY A 471 3.24 20.39 4.70
C GLY A 471 3.07 19.43 5.87
N TYR A 472 2.96 19.98 7.07
CA TYR A 472 2.61 19.25 8.29
C TYR A 472 1.79 20.15 9.20
N PHE A 473 1.17 19.57 10.23
CA PHE A 473 0.32 20.30 11.15
C PHE A 473 0.56 19.94 12.62
N ASP A 474 0.19 20.87 13.49
CA ASP A 474 0.22 20.70 14.94
C ASP A 474 -1.20 20.79 15.48
N VAL A 475 -1.50 19.97 16.49
CA VAL A 475 -2.80 19.90 17.16
C VAL A 475 -2.60 20.25 18.63
N ILE A 476 -3.39 21.19 19.13
CA ILE A 476 -3.22 21.79 20.45
C ILE A 476 -4.55 21.72 21.22
N PHE A 477 -4.44 21.34 22.49
CA PHE A 477 -5.49 21.31 23.50
C PHE A 477 -5.14 22.31 24.61
N GLU A 478 -5.59 23.56 24.51
CA GLU A 478 -5.16 24.62 25.44
C GLU A 478 -6.27 25.30 26.24
N LYS A 479 -7.43 25.57 25.63
CA LYS A 479 -8.48 26.34 26.29
C LYS A 479 -9.04 25.59 27.49
N ASN A 480 -9.22 26.28 28.61
CA ASN A 480 -9.75 25.74 29.87
C ASN A 480 -8.98 24.51 30.42
N CYS A 481 -7.79 24.21 29.91
CA CYS A 481 -6.94 23.12 30.37
C CYS A 481 -6.15 23.54 31.63
N ARG A 482 -6.01 22.61 32.58
CA ARG A 482 -5.00 22.69 33.65
C ARG A 482 -3.63 22.26 33.14
N LYS A 483 -3.61 21.29 32.23
CA LYS A 483 -2.40 20.83 31.55
C LYS A 483 -2.67 20.82 30.05
N THR A 484 -1.92 21.65 29.34
CA THR A 484 -1.97 21.75 27.89
C THR A 484 -1.36 20.50 27.27
N VAL A 485 -2.00 19.96 26.24
CA VAL A 485 -1.48 18.83 25.45
C VAL A 485 -1.32 19.30 24.01
N MET A 486 -0.27 18.84 23.34
CA MET A 486 -0.01 19.15 21.93
C MET A 486 0.71 17.96 21.31
N PHE A 487 0.39 17.65 20.06
CA PHE A 487 1.24 16.83 19.21
C PHE A 487 1.46 17.49 17.85
N SER A 488 2.53 17.06 17.17
CA SER A 488 2.94 17.55 15.86
C SER A 488 3.09 16.40 14.89
N THR A 489 2.69 16.61 13.64
CA THR A 489 2.98 15.70 12.52
C THR A 489 4.25 16.11 11.77
N GLY A 490 5.06 17.02 12.32
CA GLY A 490 6.27 17.51 11.69
C GLY A 490 7.35 16.43 11.46
N PRO A 491 8.23 16.60 10.44
CA PRO A 491 9.28 15.62 10.13
C PRO A 491 10.22 15.30 11.30
N SER A 492 10.42 16.26 12.22
CA SER A 492 11.29 16.09 13.39
C SER A 492 10.55 15.54 14.63
N SER A 493 9.27 15.25 14.51
CA SER A 493 8.42 14.75 15.59
C SER A 493 8.25 13.23 15.50
N GLN A 494 7.66 12.63 16.54
CA GLN A 494 7.35 11.21 16.52
C GLN A 494 6.34 10.91 15.39
N ARG A 495 6.54 9.77 14.70
CA ARG A 495 5.71 9.36 13.57
C ARG A 495 4.23 9.25 13.96
N THR A 496 3.39 9.76 13.05
CA THR A 496 1.92 9.66 13.09
C THR A 496 1.46 9.08 11.75
N HIS A 497 0.25 8.51 11.72
CA HIS A 497 -0.32 7.93 10.49
C HIS A 497 -0.57 8.98 9.39
N TRP A 498 -0.71 10.27 9.75
CA TRP A 498 -0.83 11.38 8.79
C TRP A 498 0.44 11.64 7.98
N LYS A 499 1.60 11.20 8.48
CA LYS A 499 2.91 11.47 7.87
C LYS A 499 3.06 12.97 7.54
N GLN A 500 3.59 13.32 6.36
CA GLN A 500 3.61 14.67 5.83
C GLN A 500 3.20 14.71 4.36
N THR A 501 2.66 15.84 3.91
CA THR A 501 2.26 16.05 2.52
C THR A 501 3.39 16.70 1.73
N VAL A 502 3.82 16.09 0.63
CA VAL A 502 4.98 16.52 -0.17
C VAL A 502 4.53 17.14 -1.48
N PHE A 503 5.02 18.35 -1.75
CA PHE A 503 4.81 19.11 -2.97
C PHE A 503 6.13 19.17 -3.76
N LEU A 504 6.34 18.20 -4.65
CA LEU A 504 7.56 18.11 -5.45
C LEU A 504 7.70 19.32 -6.38
N LEU A 505 8.88 19.92 -6.42
CA LEU A 505 9.17 21.01 -7.36
C LEU A 505 9.60 20.42 -8.70
N ARG A 506 9.10 20.98 -9.81
CA ARG A 506 9.51 20.57 -11.16
C ARG A 506 11.02 20.68 -11.37
N LYS A 507 11.61 21.75 -10.84
CA LYS A 507 13.05 22.01 -10.88
C LYS A 507 13.49 22.36 -9.46
N PRO A 508 14.52 21.70 -8.93
CA PRO A 508 15.08 22.08 -7.65
C PRO A 508 15.56 23.53 -7.64
N ILE A 509 15.30 24.26 -6.55
CA ILE A 509 15.66 25.67 -6.38
C ILE A 509 16.94 25.74 -5.53
N PRO A 510 18.10 26.17 -6.08
CA PRO A 510 19.34 26.29 -5.32
C PRO A 510 19.24 27.46 -4.33
N LEU A 511 19.55 27.19 -3.05
CA LEU A 511 19.51 28.17 -1.97
C LEU A 511 20.80 28.12 -1.16
N LYS A 512 21.34 29.30 -0.85
CA LYS A 512 22.47 29.43 0.09
C LYS A 512 21.96 29.51 1.53
N LYS A 513 22.82 29.15 2.48
CA LYS A 513 22.56 29.32 3.92
C LYS A 513 22.19 30.77 4.23
N GLY A 514 21.04 30.93 4.89
CA GLY A 514 20.48 32.23 5.25
C GLY A 514 19.65 32.92 4.16
N GLU A 515 19.65 32.40 2.93
CA GLU A 515 18.75 32.84 1.87
C GLU A 515 17.30 32.48 2.21
N VAL A 516 16.34 33.28 1.73
CA VAL A 516 14.93 33.12 2.08
C VAL A 516 14.12 32.84 0.82
N LEU A 517 13.59 31.62 0.72
CA LEU A 517 12.59 31.28 -0.27
C LEU A 517 11.25 31.88 0.17
N SER A 518 10.76 32.86 -0.60
CA SER A 518 9.50 33.55 -0.34
C SER A 518 8.47 33.21 -1.41
N GLY A 519 7.23 32.99 -0.99
CA GLY A 519 6.15 32.67 -1.90
C GLY A 519 4.80 32.92 -1.28
N LYS A 520 3.75 32.55 -2.02
CA LYS A 520 2.38 32.59 -1.55
C LYS A 520 1.73 31.23 -1.76
N ILE A 521 1.17 30.69 -0.69
CA ILE A 521 0.34 29.48 -0.75
C ILE A 521 -1.12 29.90 -0.87
N ASN A 522 -1.87 29.19 -1.69
CA ASN A 522 -3.31 29.25 -1.73
C ASN A 522 -3.86 27.83 -1.60
N CYS A 523 -4.88 27.65 -0.77
CA CYS A 523 -5.51 26.36 -0.52
C CYS A 523 -7.02 26.54 -0.58
N TRP A 524 -7.70 25.74 -1.40
CA TRP A 524 -9.15 25.74 -1.53
C TRP A 524 -9.66 24.35 -1.92
N ARG A 525 -10.96 24.11 -1.78
CA ARG A 525 -11.58 22.82 -2.13
C ARG A 525 -11.74 22.64 -3.62
N ASP A 526 -11.61 21.41 -4.09
CA ASP A 526 -11.96 21.12 -5.48
C ASP A 526 -13.48 21.28 -5.68
N ALA A 527 -13.88 22.01 -6.72
CA ALA A 527 -15.29 22.20 -7.04
C ALA A 527 -15.93 20.93 -7.60
N THR A 528 -15.11 20.02 -8.14
CA THR A 528 -15.58 18.72 -8.65
C THR A 528 -15.56 17.62 -7.60
N ASP A 529 -14.76 17.77 -6.54
CA ASP A 529 -14.70 16.84 -5.40
C ASP A 529 -14.51 17.63 -4.11
N SER A 530 -15.58 17.76 -3.34
CA SER A 530 -15.60 18.56 -2.11
C SER A 530 -14.69 18.04 -0.99
N ARG A 531 -14.19 16.80 -1.09
CA ARG A 531 -13.24 16.21 -0.14
C ARG A 531 -11.77 16.43 -0.52
N SER A 532 -11.52 16.70 -1.79
CA SER A 532 -10.19 17.01 -2.32
C SER A 532 -9.80 18.48 -2.10
N LEU A 533 -8.49 18.74 -2.02
CA LEU A 533 -7.94 20.09 -1.96
C LEU A 533 -7.13 20.41 -3.21
N ILE A 534 -7.21 21.66 -3.65
CA ILE A 534 -6.30 22.24 -4.61
C ILE A 534 -5.38 23.20 -3.86
N VAL A 535 -4.08 22.92 -3.95
CA VAL A 535 -3.03 23.76 -3.36
C VAL A 535 -2.22 24.37 -4.48
N THR A 536 -1.97 25.68 -4.42
CA THR A 536 -1.05 26.35 -5.34
C THR A 536 0.01 27.14 -4.61
N PHE A 537 1.21 27.14 -5.19
CA PHE A 537 2.34 27.93 -4.75
C PHE A 537 2.73 28.93 -5.85
N ASP A 538 2.65 30.21 -5.54
CA ASP A 538 3.23 31.26 -6.38
C ASP A 538 4.69 31.47 -5.93
N LEU A 539 5.64 30.96 -6.72
CA LEU A 539 7.08 30.91 -6.44
C LEU A 539 7.88 31.34 -7.67
N GLU A 540 8.85 32.23 -7.50
CA GLU A 540 9.78 32.70 -8.56
C GLU A 540 9.08 33.15 -9.87
N GLY A 541 7.85 33.68 -9.78
CA GLY A 541 7.07 34.11 -10.95
C GLY A 541 6.36 32.96 -11.71
N ALA A 542 6.40 31.74 -11.17
CA ALA A 542 5.61 30.61 -11.62
C ALA A 542 4.51 30.27 -10.61
N ARG A 543 3.40 29.74 -11.12
CA ARG A 543 2.33 29.14 -10.30
C ARG A 543 2.41 27.63 -10.43
N LEU A 544 2.66 26.97 -9.32
CA LEU A 544 2.65 25.51 -9.19
C LEU A 544 1.30 25.08 -8.64
N LYS A 545 0.69 24.05 -9.21
CA LYS A 545 -0.63 23.55 -8.80
C LYS A 545 -0.52 22.08 -8.43
N TYR A 546 -1.13 21.73 -7.31
CA TYR A 546 -1.13 20.40 -6.73
C TYR A 546 -2.54 20.01 -6.32
N PHE A 547 -2.83 18.72 -6.38
CA PHE A 547 -4.07 18.12 -5.90
C PHE A 547 -3.75 17.20 -4.72
N VAL A 548 -4.41 17.45 -3.59
CA VAL A 548 -4.40 16.58 -2.41
C VAL A 548 -5.68 15.75 -2.49
N ARG A 549 -5.53 14.45 -2.75
CA ARG A 549 -6.59 13.49 -3.03
C ARG A 549 -6.41 12.21 -2.25
#